data_AF-A0A3N5GH14-F1
#
_entry.id   AF-A0A3N5GH14-F1
#
_cell.length_a   1.000
_cell.length_b   1.000
_cell.length_c   1.000
_cell.angle_alpha   90.00
_cell.angle_beta   90.00
_cell.angle_gamma   90.00
#
_symmetry.space_group_name_H-M   'P 1'
#
loop_
_entity.id
_entity.type
_entity.pdbx_description
1 polymer ?
#
loop_
_entity_poly.entity_id
_entity_poly.type
_entity_poly.pdbx_seq_one_letter_code
_entity_poly.pdbx_strand_id
1 'polypeptide(L)'
;MIAIAADYHNAGLEPVEVASMALAEKVILDQHGITQQDINGLLAYGLTDEEILDIVLTAAARSFYTKVLDALGAEPDDAYLELEPELRAALMKT
;
A
#
# COMPACT_ATOMS: atom_id res chain seq x y z
N MET A 1 -5.29 -12.01 1.62
CA MET A 1 -5.06 -11.01 0.54
C MET A 1 -6.33 -10.28 0.13
N ILE A 2 -7.43 -10.96 -0.20
CA ILE A 2 -8.70 -10.29 -0.59
C ILE A 2 -9.14 -9.27 0.46
N ALA A 3 -9.19 -9.65 1.74
CA ALA A 3 -9.57 -8.74 2.82
C ALA A 3 -8.65 -7.51 2.93
N ILE A 4 -7.33 -7.70 2.76
CA ILE A 4 -6.34 -6.62 2.78
C ILE A 4 -6.56 -5.65 1.62
N ALA A 5 -6.78 -6.17 0.41
CA ALA A 5 -7.01 -5.35 -0.78
C ALA A 5 -8.35 -4.60 -0.73
N ALA A 6 -9.37 -5.18 -0.08
CA ALA A 6 -10.68 -4.57 0.05
C ALA A 6 -10.75 -3.51 1.16
N ASP A 7 -10.23 -3.84 2.36
CA ASP A 7 -10.15 -2.94 3.51
C ASP A 7 -9.16 -3.50 4.53
N TYR A 8 -7.93 -2.99 4.51
CA TYR A 8 -6.86 -3.46 5.39
C TYR A 8 -7.14 -3.18 6.88
N HIS A 9 -8.04 -2.26 7.23
CA HIS A 9 -8.40 -1.99 8.63
C HIS A 9 -9.12 -3.16 9.29
N ASN A 10 -9.88 -3.94 8.51
CA ASN A 10 -10.70 -5.05 8.98
C ASN A 10 -10.16 -6.42 8.52
N ALA A 11 -8.90 -6.47 8.07
CA ALA A 11 -8.30 -7.65 7.49
C ALA A 11 -7.65 -8.61 8.51
N GLY A 12 -7.78 -8.33 9.81
CA GLY A 12 -7.14 -9.13 10.86
C GLY A 12 -5.62 -8.92 10.96
N LEU A 13 -5.14 -7.78 10.47
CA LEU A 13 -3.74 -7.35 10.59
C LEU A 13 -3.43 -6.88 12.01
N GLU A 14 -2.18 -7.03 12.43
CA GLU A 14 -1.70 -6.45 13.68
C GLU A 14 -1.79 -4.91 13.62
N PRO A 15 -1.95 -4.21 14.76
CA PRO A 15 -2.10 -2.75 14.76
C PRO A 15 -0.97 -2.00 14.06
N VAL A 16 0.26 -2.52 14.15
CA VAL A 16 1.43 -1.96 13.48
C VAL A 16 1.39 -2.12 11.96
N GLU A 17 0.84 -3.23 11.47
CA GLU A 17 0.67 -3.49 10.04
C GLU A 17 -0.41 -2.57 9.45
N VAL A 18 -1.52 -2.36 10.18
CA VAL A 18 -2.55 -1.38 9.80
C VAL A 18 -1.96 0.04 9.74
N ALA A 19 -1.16 0.43 10.75
CA ALA A 19 -0.50 1.75 10.74
C ALA A 19 0.47 1.90 9.57
N SER A 20 1.21 0.83 9.22
CA SER A 20 2.14 0.82 8.09
C SER A 20 1.41 0.97 6.76
N MET A 21 0.29 0.26 6.58
CA MET A 21 -0.59 0.38 5.43
C MET A 21 -1.20 1.79 5.32
N ALA A 22 -1.60 2.40 6.43
CA ALA A 22 -2.13 3.76 6.46
C ALA A 22 -1.08 4.81 6.05
N LEU A 23 0.17 4.68 6.50
CA LEU A 23 1.25 5.55 6.02
C LEU A 23 1.48 5.35 4.52
N ALA A 24 1.56 4.09 4.05
CA ALA A 24 1.76 3.78 2.64
C ALA A 24 0.63 4.36 1.75
N GLU A 25 -0.62 4.24 2.16
CA GLU A 25 -1.78 4.83 1.49
C GLU A 25 -1.66 6.36 1.42
N LYS A 26 -1.32 7.00 2.55
CA LYS A 26 -1.14 8.45 2.61
C LYS A 26 0.02 8.94 1.73
N VAL A 27 1.14 8.20 1.66
CA VAL A 27 2.23 8.49 0.72
C VAL A 27 1.75 8.50 -0.74
N ILE A 28 0.82 7.61 -1.09
CA ILE A 28 0.32 7.48 -2.46
C ILE A 28 -0.73 8.55 -2.78
N LEU A 29 -1.65 8.83 -1.85
CA LEU A 29 -2.85 9.65 -2.09
C LEU A 29 -2.73 11.10 -1.59
N ASP A 30 -1.99 11.35 -0.51
CA ASP A 30 -1.89 12.66 0.14
C ASP A 30 -0.52 12.87 0.83
N GLN A 31 0.55 12.80 0.04
CA GLN A 31 1.91 12.95 0.60
C GLN A 31 2.15 14.34 1.25
N HIS A 32 1.45 15.38 0.78
CA HIS A 32 1.54 16.73 1.36
C HIS A 32 0.90 16.83 2.75
N GLY A 33 -0.04 15.94 3.07
CA GLY A 33 -0.68 15.87 4.39
C GLY A 33 0.10 15.03 5.41
N ILE A 34 1.23 14.42 5.04
CA ILE A 34 2.06 13.63 5.98
C ILE A 34 2.70 14.57 7.00
N THR A 35 2.63 14.18 8.27
CA THR A 35 3.10 14.94 9.42
C THR A 35 4.05 14.10 10.28
N GLN A 36 4.79 14.76 11.17
CA GLN A 36 5.60 14.06 12.17
C GLN A 36 4.77 13.17 13.10
N GLN A 37 3.47 13.46 13.28
CA GLN A 37 2.59 12.61 14.08
C GLN A 37 2.38 11.23 13.44
N ASP A 38 2.30 11.16 12.11
CA ASP A 38 2.19 9.90 11.39
C ASP A 38 3.44 9.02 11.63
N ILE A 39 4.63 9.64 11.57
CA ILE A 39 5.92 8.98 11.82
C ILE A 39 6.04 8.53 13.28
N ASN A 40 5.71 9.41 14.23
CA ASN A 40 5.78 9.11 15.65
C ASN A 40 4.82 7.98 16.05
N GLY A 41 3.68 7.84 15.36
CA GLY A 41 2.75 6.74 15.57
C GLY A 41 3.39 5.38 15.28
N LEU A 42 4.20 5.28 14.23
CA LEU A 42 4.93 4.06 13.88
C LEU A 42 6.10 3.79 14.83
N LEU A 43 6.86 4.83 15.19
CA LEU A 43 7.92 4.73 16.20
C LEU A 43 7.36 4.22 17.54
N ALA A 44 6.15 4.61 17.93
CA ALA A 44 5.50 4.13 19.14
C ALA A 44 5.15 2.63 19.11
N TYR A 45 5.02 2.03 17.92
CA TYR A 45 4.91 0.58 17.75
C TYR A 45 6.27 -0.14 17.74
N GLY A 46 7.38 0.61 17.87
CA GLY A 46 8.73 0.06 17.94
C GLY A 46 9.44 -0.08 16.60
N LEU A 47 8.88 0.47 15.51
CA LEU A 47 9.59 0.55 14.24
C LEU A 47 10.80 1.48 14.36
N THR A 48 11.83 1.16 13.61
CA THR A 48 13.01 2.00 13.42
C THR A 48 12.77 3.02 12.29
N ASP A 49 13.57 4.09 12.26
CA ASP A 49 13.53 5.05 11.15
C ASP A 49 13.81 4.38 9.79
N GLU A 50 14.63 3.33 9.77
CA GLU A 50 14.96 2.54 8.57
C GLU A 50 13.73 1.77 8.06
N GLU A 51 13.00 1.10 8.95
CA GLU A 51 11.76 0.39 8.57
C GLU A 51 10.66 1.35 8.10
N ILE A 52 10.56 2.55 8.70
CA ILE A 52 9.63 3.58 8.24
C ILE A 52 10.04 4.10 6.86
N LEU A 53 11.33 4.31 6.64
CA LEU A 53 11.86 4.67 5.32
C LEU A 53 11.52 3.60 4.28
N ASP A 54 11.66 2.32 4.61
CA ASP A 54 11.33 1.21 3.71
C ASP A 54 9.85 1.20 3.32
N ILE A 55 8.94 1.51 4.24
CA ILE A 55 7.51 1.68 3.93
C ILE A 55 7.31 2.79 2.91
N VAL A 56 7.92 3.96 3.14
CA VAL A 56 7.79 5.13 2.25
C VAL A 56 8.38 4.84 0.87
N LEU A 57 9.57 4.24 0.81
CA LEU A 57 10.24 3.88 -0.44
C LEU A 57 9.43 2.85 -1.22
N THR A 58 8.89 1.84 -0.55
CA THR A 58 8.07 0.80 -1.19
C THR A 58 6.79 1.41 -1.77
N ALA A 59 6.08 2.25 -1.00
CA ALA A 59 4.86 2.92 -1.45
C ALA A 59 5.13 3.87 -2.64
N ALA A 60 6.20 4.67 -2.56
CA ALA A 60 6.59 5.60 -3.61
C ALA A 60 7.00 4.87 -4.89
N ALA A 61 7.83 3.83 -4.80
CA ALA A 61 8.26 3.02 -5.93
C ALA A 61 7.07 2.33 -6.62
N ARG A 62 6.15 1.74 -5.83
CA ARG A 62 4.92 1.13 -6.35
C ARG A 62 4.03 2.16 -7.07
N SER A 63 3.87 3.36 -6.51
CA SER A 63 3.10 4.44 -7.14
C SER A 63 3.73 4.92 -8.44
N PHE A 64 5.05 5.13 -8.46
CA PHE A 64 5.79 5.50 -9.66
C PHE A 64 5.58 4.47 -10.77
N TYR A 65 5.77 3.18 -10.45
CA TYR A 65 5.67 2.11 -11.44
C TYR A 65 4.25 1.96 -11.99
N THR A 66 3.24 2.01 -11.11
CA THR A 66 1.82 1.98 -11.52
C THR A 66 1.51 3.10 -12.51
N LYS A 67 1.92 4.34 -12.21
CA LYS A 67 1.69 5.50 -13.09
C LYS A 67 2.37 5.34 -14.46
N VAL A 68 3.55 4.73 -14.51
CA VAL A 68 4.26 4.44 -15.76
C VAL A 68 3.48 3.41 -16.59
N LEU A 69 3.05 2.31 -15.98
CA LEU A 69 2.28 1.27 -16.66
C LEU A 69 0.94 1.81 -17.18
N ASP A 70 0.20 2.55 -16.36
CA ASP A 70 -1.08 3.15 -16.73
C ASP A 70 -0.91 4.14 -17.90
N ALA A 71 0.12 5.00 -17.84
CA ALA A 71 0.39 5.99 -18.89
C ALA A 71 0.78 5.35 -20.23
N LEU A 72 1.35 4.13 -20.20
CA LEU A 72 1.72 3.37 -21.40
C LEU A 72 0.59 2.46 -21.90
N GLY A 73 -0.52 2.35 -21.17
CA GLY A 73 -1.62 1.43 -21.50
C GLY A 73 -1.21 -0.04 -21.39
N ALA A 74 -0.34 -0.37 -20.42
CA ALA A 74 0.06 -1.74 -20.17
C ALA A 74 -1.13 -2.59 -19.69
N GLU A 75 -1.29 -3.77 -20.27
CA GLU A 75 -2.30 -4.74 -19.87
C GLU A 75 -1.69 -5.78 -18.91
N PRO A 76 -2.50 -6.40 -18.01
CA PRO A 76 -2.02 -7.47 -17.14
C PRO A 76 -1.51 -8.68 -17.93
N ASP A 77 -0.48 -9.34 -17.39
CA ASP A 77 0.07 -10.57 -17.98
C ASP A 77 -0.78 -11.80 -17.68
N ASP A 78 -0.46 -12.93 -18.32
CA ASP A 78 -1.19 -14.20 -18.16
C ASP A 78 -1.21 -14.67 -16.70
N ALA A 79 -0.10 -14.46 -15.96
CA ALA A 79 -0.01 -14.84 -14.56
C ALA A 79 -1.00 -14.08 -13.68
N TYR A 80 -1.21 -12.77 -13.95
CA TYR A 80 -2.25 -12.00 -13.28
C TYR A 80 -3.66 -12.47 -13.67
N LEU A 81 -3.87 -12.87 -14.92
CA LEU A 81 -5.18 -13.34 -15.41
C LEU A 81 -5.56 -14.72 -14.86
N GLU A 82 -4.59 -15.51 -14.41
CA GLU A 82 -4.79 -16.81 -13.74
C GLU A 82 -5.19 -16.69 -12.26
N LEU A 83 -5.11 -15.50 -11.66
CA LEU A 83 -5.56 -15.27 -10.29
C LEU A 83 -7.06 -15.58 -10.12
N GLU A 84 -7.43 -16.03 -8.93
CA GLU A 84 -8.83 -16.29 -8.58
C GLU A 84 -9.70 -15.05 -8.88
N PRO A 85 -10.88 -15.23 -9.53
CA PRO A 85 -11.69 -14.10 -9.98
C PRO A 85 -12.01 -13.07 -8.88
N GLU A 86 -12.25 -13.54 -7.65
CA GLU A 86 -12.53 -12.70 -6.49
C GLU A 86 -11.33 -11.86 -6.06
N LEU A 87 -10.12 -12.44 -6.11
CA LEU A 87 -8.88 -11.74 -5.82
C LEU A 87 -8.57 -10.69 -6.89
N ARG A 88 -8.73 -11.05 -8.17
CA ARG A 88 -8.55 -10.09 -9.27
C ARG A 88 -9.53 -8.92 -9.15
N ALA A 89 -10.80 -9.20 -8.86
CA ALA A 89 -11.80 -8.15 -8.65
C ALA A 89 -11.47 -7.23 -7.46
N ALA A 90 -10.90 -7.77 -6.38
CA ALA A 90 -10.45 -6.98 -5.24
C ALA A 90 -9.26 -6.07 -5.58
N LEU A 91 -8.32 -6.53 -6.42
CA LEU A 91 -7.13 -5.77 -6.81
C LEU A 91 -7.40 -4.68 -7.87
N MET A 92 -8.52 -4.75 -8.59
CA MET A 92 -8.90 -3.78 -9.64
C MET A 92 -9.73 -2.60 -9.14
N LYS A 93 -10.16 -2.59 -7.87
CA LYS A 93 -10.94 -1.46 -7.33
C LYS A 93 -10.02 -0.28 -7.02
N THR A 94 -10.28 0.85 -7.68
CA THR A 94 -9.71 2.18 -7.40
C THR A 94 -10.68 3.06 -6.63
#